data_AF-A0A5N5PCM8-F1
#
_entry.id   AF-A0A5N5PCM8-F1
#
_cell.length_a   1.000
_cell.length_b   1.000
_cell.length_c   1.000
_cell.angle_alpha   90.00
_cell.angle_beta   90.00
_cell.angle_gamma   90.00
#
_symmetry.space_group_name_H-M   'P 1'
#
loop_
_entity.id
_entity.type
_entity.pdbx_description
1 polymer ?
#
loop_
_entity_poly.entity_id
_entity_poly.type
_entity_poly.pdbx_seq_one_letter_code
_entity_poly.pdbx_strand_id
1 'polypeptide(L)'
;MDDVRSCLQLRDFDRPPYFTNSTFSFSRNALEGFDKADGELDSAVTGLHNLVHDFLSGTNALSHSAANDPIFVVLHAFTDAIFEEWLRRFPKNDTYPEEMAPIGHNRHFNMVPFFPPVTNEELYIPSVELGYSYEIDLSDAGQSAAAFVVAGSCLALLVLILLLVLYTRQRHRREYEPLVSAGYAAVKYTEDA
;
A
#
# COMPACT_ATOMS: atom_id res chain seq x y z
N MET A 1 8.46 4.48 11.79
CA MET A 1 7.14 4.14 11.21
C MET A 1 7.21 3.96 9.71
N ASP A 2 8.12 4.63 8.99
CA ASP A 2 8.22 4.46 7.54
C ASP A 2 8.58 3.03 7.13
N ASP A 3 9.39 2.31 7.91
CA ASP A 3 9.67 0.88 7.66
C ASP A 3 8.42 -0.01 7.75
N VAL A 4 7.55 0.24 8.74
CA VAL A 4 6.27 -0.48 8.87
C VAL A 4 5.35 -0.15 7.69
N ARG A 5 5.34 1.10 7.24
CA ARG A 5 4.54 1.53 6.07
C ARG A 5 5.02 0.86 4.79
N SER A 6 6.33 0.82 4.55
CA SER A 6 6.93 0.17 3.39
C SER A 6 6.67 -1.33 3.42
N CYS A 7 6.78 -1.96 4.60
CA CYS A 7 6.46 -3.37 4.78
C CYS A 7 4.99 -3.65 4.41
N LEU A 8 4.03 -2.88 4.93
CA LEU A 8 2.60 -3.05 4.65
C LEU A 8 2.18 -2.80 3.18
N GLN A 9 3.08 -2.33 2.31
CA GLN A 9 2.83 -2.19 0.87
C GLN A 9 3.15 -3.48 0.09
N LEU A 10 3.88 -4.43 0.70
CA LEU A 10 4.21 -5.70 0.06
C LEU A 10 2.97 -6.58 0.01
N ARG A 11 2.56 -6.93 -1.22
CA ARG A 11 1.34 -7.70 -1.46
C ARG A 11 1.51 -9.18 -1.16
N ASP A 12 2.67 -9.76 -1.45
CA ASP A 12 2.86 -11.21 -1.42
C ASP A 12 3.35 -11.65 -0.02
N PHE A 13 2.70 -12.65 0.58
CA PHE A 13 3.03 -13.17 1.92
C PHE A 13 4.46 -13.69 1.97
N ASP A 14 4.79 -14.60 1.04
CA ASP A 14 6.13 -15.11 0.83
C ASP A 14 6.37 -15.40 -0.65
N ARG A 15 7.64 -15.53 -1.04
CA ARG A 15 8.08 -15.87 -2.39
C ARG A 15 9.10 -17.01 -2.37
N PRO A 16 9.16 -17.84 -3.43
CA PRO A 16 10.22 -18.83 -3.58
C PRO A 16 11.61 -18.17 -3.45
N PRO A 17 12.58 -18.77 -2.72
CA PRO A 17 12.63 -20.14 -2.21
C PRO A 17 12.04 -20.34 -0.79
N TYR A 18 11.18 -19.44 -0.29
CA TYR A 18 10.58 -19.52 1.06
C TYR A 18 11.62 -19.65 2.19
N PHE A 19 12.82 -19.12 1.96
CA PHE A 19 13.96 -19.13 2.87
C PHE A 19 14.61 -17.76 2.92
N THR A 20 15.45 -17.47 3.93
CA THR A 20 16.03 -16.14 4.30
C THR A 20 16.56 -15.24 3.17
N ASN A 21 16.67 -15.77 1.95
CA ASN A 21 17.07 -15.08 0.73
C ASN A 21 15.91 -14.73 -0.23
N SER A 22 14.64 -14.83 0.18
CA SER A 22 13.49 -14.48 -0.69
C SER A 22 13.23 -12.99 -0.77
N THR A 23 13.46 -12.38 -1.92
CA THR A 23 13.15 -10.96 -2.15
C THR A 23 11.64 -10.70 -2.21
N PHE A 24 11.23 -9.50 -1.77
CA PHE A 24 9.85 -8.99 -1.84
C PHE A 24 8.80 -9.86 -1.15
N SER A 25 9.18 -10.51 -0.05
CA SER A 25 8.30 -11.30 0.82
C SER A 25 7.90 -10.48 2.05
N PHE A 26 6.59 -10.27 2.23
CA PHE A 26 6.05 -9.48 3.34
C PHE A 26 6.37 -10.11 4.70
N SER A 27 5.91 -11.35 4.92
CA SER A 27 5.88 -11.93 6.26
C SER A 27 7.22 -12.43 6.75
N ARG A 28 8.05 -12.98 5.86
CA ARG A 28 9.28 -13.66 6.26
C ARG A 28 10.54 -12.83 6.06
N ASN A 29 10.55 -11.87 5.13
CA ASN A 29 11.77 -11.08 4.90
C ASN A 29 11.63 -9.64 5.39
N ALA A 30 10.56 -8.93 5.03
CA ALA A 30 10.38 -7.56 5.49
C ALA A 30 9.98 -7.49 6.97
N LEU A 31 8.93 -8.20 7.41
CA LEU A 31 8.43 -8.10 8.78
C LEU A 31 9.36 -8.79 9.80
N GLU A 32 9.82 -10.01 9.50
CA GLU A 32 10.77 -10.74 10.35
C GLU A 32 12.11 -9.99 10.46
N GLY A 33 12.51 -9.27 9.41
CA GLY A 33 13.66 -8.36 9.44
C GLY A 33 14.94 -8.91 8.85
N PHE A 34 14.82 -9.78 7.83
CA PHE A 34 15.94 -10.29 7.04
C PHE A 34 16.19 -9.49 5.74
N ASP A 35 15.17 -8.76 5.26
CA ASP A 35 15.26 -7.80 4.16
C ASP A 35 15.06 -6.38 4.66
N LYS A 36 15.43 -5.42 3.79
CA LYS A 36 14.99 -4.04 3.94
C LYS A 36 13.46 -3.96 3.91
N ALA A 37 12.93 -2.91 4.52
CA ALA A 37 11.50 -2.65 4.60
C ALA A 37 10.81 -2.46 3.23
N ASP A 38 11.57 -2.23 2.15
CA ASP A 38 11.12 -2.16 0.76
C ASP A 38 11.08 -3.52 0.03
N GLY A 39 11.54 -4.59 0.70
CA GLY A 39 11.60 -5.94 0.15
C GLY A 39 12.86 -6.24 -0.67
N GLU A 40 13.86 -5.35 -0.70
CA GLU A 40 15.16 -5.63 -1.30
C GLU A 40 16.05 -6.43 -0.33
N LEU A 41 16.65 -7.52 -0.84
CA LEU A 41 17.54 -8.37 -0.07
C LEU A 41 18.90 -7.69 0.13
N ASP A 42 19.22 -7.43 1.39
CA ASP A 42 20.52 -6.94 1.82
C ASP A 42 20.97 -7.74 3.05
N SER A 43 21.91 -8.66 2.85
CA SER A 43 22.41 -9.55 3.90
C SER A 43 23.07 -8.83 5.09
N ALA A 44 23.28 -7.51 4.99
CA ALA A 44 23.84 -6.68 6.05
C ALA A 44 22.77 -5.94 6.88
N VAL A 45 21.48 -6.05 6.52
CA VAL A 45 20.41 -5.28 7.17
C VAL A 45 19.57 -6.19 8.06
N THR A 46 19.59 -5.90 9.36
CA THR A 46 18.59 -6.40 10.31
C THR A 46 17.46 -5.39 10.39
N GLY A 47 16.27 -5.75 9.91
CA GLY A 47 15.08 -4.91 9.91
C GLY A 47 14.12 -5.21 11.07
N LEU A 48 13.18 -4.30 11.32
CA LEU A 48 11.94 -4.50 12.10
C LEU A 48 12.06 -5.45 13.31
N HIS A 49 11.51 -6.66 13.23
CA HIS A 49 11.46 -7.61 14.35
C HIS A 49 12.86 -8.00 14.84
N ASN A 50 13.73 -8.47 13.95
CA ASN A 50 15.09 -8.86 14.30
C ASN A 50 15.91 -7.67 14.85
N LEU A 51 15.66 -6.45 14.36
CA LEU A 51 16.34 -5.25 14.86
C LEU A 51 16.00 -4.96 16.32
N VAL A 52 14.75 -5.18 16.73
CA VAL A 52 14.35 -4.98 18.13
C VAL A 52 14.98 -6.06 19.02
N HIS A 53 15.04 -7.30 18.56
CA HIS A 53 15.78 -8.36 19.26
C HIS A 53 17.26 -8.00 19.46
N ASP A 54 17.93 -7.49 18.43
CA ASP A 54 19.33 -7.05 18.50
C ASP A 54 19.50 -5.82 19.41
N PHE A 55 18.57 -4.86 19.32
CA PHE A 55 18.59 -3.63 20.11
C PHE A 55 18.54 -3.89 21.62
N LEU A 56 17.68 -4.82 22.05
CA LEU A 56 17.56 -5.16 23.46
C LEU A 56 18.85 -5.78 23.99
N SER A 57 19.58 -6.51 23.14
CA SER A 57 20.85 -7.18 23.44
C SER A 57 20.76 -8.16 24.64
N GLY A 58 21.62 -9.16 24.70
CA GLY A 58 21.57 -10.18 25.76
C GLY A 58 20.54 -11.28 25.50
N THR A 59 19.69 -11.62 26.48
CA THR A 59 18.79 -12.79 26.42
C THR A 59 17.77 -12.71 25.28
N ASN A 60 17.31 -11.50 24.95
CA ASN A 60 16.32 -11.26 23.89
C ASN A 60 16.91 -11.35 22.46
N ALA A 61 18.23 -11.20 22.31
CA ALA A 61 18.89 -11.31 21.01
C ALA A 61 19.07 -12.76 20.53
N LEU A 62 18.86 -13.75 21.41
CA LEU A 62 19.04 -15.16 21.10
C LEU A 62 17.68 -15.84 20.97
N SER A 63 17.37 -16.39 19.80
CA SER A 63 16.06 -16.99 19.48
C SER A 63 15.62 -18.08 20.47
N HIS A 64 16.56 -18.86 21.03
CA HIS A 64 16.27 -19.92 21.99
C HIS A 64 15.96 -19.43 23.40
N SER A 65 16.28 -18.17 23.72
CA SER A 65 16.10 -17.61 25.06
C SER A 65 15.26 -16.35 25.09
N ALA A 66 14.91 -15.80 23.93
CA ALA A 66 14.20 -14.52 23.81
C ALA A 66 12.88 -14.50 24.58
N ALA A 67 12.14 -15.62 24.57
CA ALA A 67 10.90 -15.78 25.30
C ALA A 67 11.03 -15.72 26.84
N ASN A 68 12.25 -15.73 27.40
CA ASN A 68 12.45 -15.54 28.85
C ASN A 68 12.34 -14.06 29.28
N ASP A 69 12.44 -13.12 28.35
CA ASP A 69 12.25 -11.69 28.62
C ASP A 69 10.78 -11.32 28.37
N PRO A 70 10.06 -10.72 29.34
CA PRO A 70 8.66 -10.33 29.15
C PRO A 70 8.44 -9.36 28.00
N ILE A 71 9.47 -8.61 27.57
CA ILE A 71 9.39 -7.73 26.40
C ILE A 71 9.05 -8.52 25.12
N PHE A 72 9.43 -9.80 25.05
CA PHE A 72 9.10 -10.70 23.95
C PHE A 72 7.61 -10.71 23.62
N VAL A 73 6.74 -10.75 24.64
CA VAL A 73 5.28 -10.80 24.45
C VAL A 73 4.77 -9.51 23.81
N VAL A 74 5.28 -8.35 24.26
CA VAL A 74 4.88 -7.04 23.73
C VAL A 74 5.40 -6.87 22.30
N LEU A 75 6.63 -7.30 22.03
CA LEU A 75 7.22 -7.28 20.69
C LEU A 75 6.40 -8.13 19.72
N HIS A 76 6.11 -9.38 20.05
CA HIS A 76 5.33 -10.26 19.17
C HIS A 76 3.86 -9.85 19.06
N ALA A 77 3.26 -9.25 20.08
CA ALA A 77 1.92 -8.66 19.96
C ALA A 77 1.89 -7.50 18.96
N PHE A 78 2.96 -6.69 18.89
CA PHE A 78 3.08 -5.64 17.88
C PHE A 78 3.34 -6.19 16.48
N THR A 79 4.19 -7.21 16.36
CA THR A 79 4.40 -7.93 15.10
C THR A 79 3.10 -8.56 14.58
N ASP A 80 2.30 -9.17 15.46
CA ASP A 80 0.99 -9.72 15.10
C ASP A 80 0.00 -8.63 14.67
N ALA A 81 0.04 -7.45 15.30
CA ALA A 81 -0.80 -6.32 14.88
C ALA A 81 -0.45 -5.83 13.45
N ILE A 82 0.83 -5.86 13.07
CA ILE A 82 1.25 -5.54 11.70
C ILE A 82 0.79 -6.63 10.72
N PHE A 83 0.90 -7.91 11.12
CA PHE A 83 0.43 -9.04 10.33
C PHE A 83 -1.09 -9.00 10.10
N GLU A 84 -1.86 -8.66 11.14
CA GLU A 84 -3.31 -8.48 11.06
C GLU A 84 -3.70 -7.37 10.08
N GLU A 85 -3.05 -6.20 10.17
CA GLU A 85 -3.32 -5.10 9.25
C GLU A 85 -3.04 -5.49 7.79
N TRP A 86 -2.00 -6.31 7.58
CA TRP A 86 -1.70 -6.85 6.27
C TRP A 86 -2.75 -7.85 5.78
N LEU A 87 -3.21 -8.78 6.63
CA LEU A 87 -4.29 -9.71 6.31
C LEU A 87 -5.57 -8.96 5.92
N ARG A 88 -5.88 -7.86 6.61
CA ARG A 88 -7.03 -7.00 6.30
C ARG A 88 -6.91 -6.34 4.93
N ARG A 89 -5.70 -5.94 4.53
CA ARG A 89 -5.43 -5.33 3.20
C ARG A 89 -5.44 -6.34 2.07
N PHE A 90 -4.99 -7.57 2.33
CA PHE A 90 -4.82 -8.62 1.33
C PHE A 90 -5.49 -9.95 1.72
N PRO A 91 -6.83 -10.00 1.85
CA PRO A 91 -7.57 -11.15 2.40
C PRO A 91 -7.62 -12.39 1.50
N LYS A 92 -7.13 -12.32 0.25
CA LYS A 92 -7.17 -13.43 -0.73
C LYS A 92 -5.78 -13.75 -1.26
N ASN A 93 -4.82 -13.91 -0.35
CA ASN A 93 -3.44 -14.13 -0.75
C ASN A 93 -3.07 -15.62 -0.73
N ASP A 94 -3.03 -16.24 -1.91
CA ASP A 94 -2.65 -17.64 -2.09
C ASP A 94 -1.11 -17.83 -2.17
N THR A 95 -0.34 -16.82 -1.74
CA THR A 95 1.14 -16.88 -1.80
C THR A 95 1.76 -17.71 -0.67
N TYR A 96 0.95 -18.20 0.28
CA TYR A 96 1.44 -19.13 1.31
C TYR A 96 1.77 -20.48 0.63
N PRO A 97 3.05 -20.94 0.62
CA PRO A 97 3.41 -22.23 0.04
C PRO A 97 2.69 -23.42 0.68
N GLU A 98 2.06 -24.25 -0.16
CA GLU A 98 1.56 -25.58 0.21
C GLU A 98 2.69 -26.62 0.27
N GLU A 99 3.71 -26.44 -0.56
CA GLU A 99 4.85 -27.35 -0.69
C GLU A 99 6.15 -26.56 -0.91
N MET A 100 7.29 -27.25 -0.77
CA MET A 100 8.64 -26.70 -1.01
C MET A 100 9.10 -25.59 -0.05
N ALA A 101 8.37 -25.31 1.03
CA ALA A 101 8.90 -24.52 2.12
C ALA A 101 9.84 -25.36 3.01
N PRO A 102 10.68 -24.73 3.84
CA PRO A 102 11.45 -25.43 4.86
C PRO A 102 10.56 -26.30 5.74
N ILE A 103 11.13 -27.36 6.32
CA ILE A 103 10.37 -28.30 7.16
C ILE A 103 9.58 -27.56 8.26
N GLY A 104 8.30 -27.90 8.41
CA GLY A 104 7.39 -27.26 9.36
C GLY A 104 6.72 -25.97 8.89
N HIS A 105 7.14 -25.39 7.75
CA HIS A 105 6.65 -24.09 7.29
C HIS A 105 5.56 -24.17 6.21
N ASN A 106 5.24 -25.34 5.64
CA ASN A 106 4.16 -25.40 4.65
C ASN A 106 2.80 -25.08 5.29
N ARG A 107 1.88 -24.54 4.49
CA ARG A 107 0.51 -24.16 4.88
C ARG A 107 -0.23 -25.22 5.73
N HIS A 108 -0.12 -26.50 5.36
CA HIS A 108 -0.85 -27.60 6.02
C HIS A 108 -0.02 -28.34 7.09
N PHE A 109 1.17 -27.85 7.46
CA PHE A 109 1.91 -28.44 8.58
C PHE A 109 1.29 -28.02 9.91
N ASN A 110 1.29 -28.96 10.86
CA ASN A 110 0.99 -28.66 12.25
C ASN A 110 2.15 -27.87 12.86
N MET A 111 1.84 -26.72 13.47
CA MET A 111 2.82 -25.90 14.16
C MET A 111 3.35 -26.62 15.38
N VAL A 112 4.66 -26.88 15.37
CA VAL A 112 5.34 -27.58 16.47
C VAL A 112 5.67 -26.58 17.58
N PRO A 113 5.45 -26.91 18.88
CA PRO A 113 4.93 -28.16 19.45
C PRO A 113 3.50 -28.03 20.02
N PHE A 114 2.59 -27.32 19.35
CA PHE A 114 1.25 -27.07 19.91
C PHE A 114 0.39 -28.34 20.02
N PHE A 115 -0.44 -28.40 21.05
CA PHE A 115 -1.41 -29.48 21.28
C PHE A 115 -2.74 -28.93 21.81
N PRO A 116 -3.91 -29.25 21.22
CA PRO A 116 -4.13 -30.12 20.06
C PRO A 116 -3.39 -29.64 18.79
N PRO A 117 -3.17 -30.50 17.79
CA PRO A 117 -2.50 -30.10 16.56
C PRO A 117 -3.26 -28.94 15.88
N VAL A 118 -2.55 -27.87 15.57
CA VAL A 118 -3.07 -26.69 14.85
C VAL A 118 -2.19 -26.46 13.64
N THR A 119 -2.80 -26.30 12.47
CA THR A 119 -2.08 -26.02 11.22
C THR A 119 -1.77 -24.54 11.04
N ASN A 120 -0.77 -24.20 10.21
CA ASN A 120 -0.48 -22.80 9.89
C ASN A 120 -1.69 -22.08 9.26
N GLU A 121 -2.48 -22.80 8.43
CA GLU A 121 -3.70 -22.28 7.81
C GLU A 121 -4.77 -21.85 8.82
N GLU A 122 -4.90 -22.54 9.96
CA GLU A 122 -5.87 -22.18 11.00
C GLU A 122 -5.58 -20.84 11.68
N LEU A 123 -4.31 -20.40 11.67
CA LEU A 123 -3.91 -19.08 12.17
C LEU A 123 -3.75 -18.05 11.05
N TYR A 124 -3.90 -18.46 9.79
CA TYR A 124 -3.87 -17.58 8.62
C TYR A 124 -5.26 -16.97 8.36
N ILE A 125 -5.88 -16.43 9.41
CA ILE A 125 -7.21 -15.82 9.39
C ILE A 125 -7.18 -14.48 10.13
N PRO A 126 -8.13 -13.56 9.85
CA PRO A 126 -8.23 -12.31 10.58
C PRO A 126 -8.38 -12.54 12.10
N SER A 127 -7.69 -11.74 12.92
CA SER A 127 -7.72 -11.84 14.39
C SER A 127 -9.12 -11.78 14.99
N VAL A 128 -10.06 -11.11 14.33
CA VAL A 128 -11.46 -11.05 14.73
C VAL A 128 -12.14 -12.42 14.72
N GLU A 129 -11.71 -13.34 13.86
CA GLU A 129 -12.18 -14.74 13.84
C GLU A 129 -11.58 -15.55 15.00
N LEU A 130 -10.39 -15.16 15.47
CA LEU A 130 -9.74 -15.70 16.67
C LEU A 130 -10.26 -15.06 17.97
N GLY A 131 -11.11 -14.03 17.87
CA GLY A 131 -11.78 -13.40 19.01
C GLY A 131 -11.03 -12.22 19.65
N TYR A 132 -10.05 -11.63 18.96
CA TYR A 132 -9.34 -10.44 19.44
C TYR A 132 -9.18 -9.37 18.34
N SER A 133 -8.84 -8.15 18.75
CA SER A 133 -8.57 -7.04 17.83
C SER A 133 -7.58 -6.06 18.44
N TYR A 134 -6.78 -5.40 17.60
CA TYR A 134 -5.83 -4.38 18.04
C TYR A 134 -6.41 -2.97 17.93
N GLU A 135 -6.24 -2.17 18.98
CA GLU A 135 -6.53 -0.74 18.96
C GLU A 135 -5.27 0.02 18.50
N ILE A 136 -4.95 -0.11 17.21
CA ILE A 136 -3.84 0.59 16.57
C ILE A 136 -4.24 1.08 15.18
N ASP A 137 -3.91 2.34 14.88
CA ASP A 137 -4.12 2.90 13.54
C ASP A 137 -2.82 2.79 12.72
N LEU A 138 -2.82 1.83 11.80
CA LEU A 138 -1.78 1.64 10.79
C LEU A 138 -2.26 2.03 9.38
N SER A 139 -3.48 2.56 9.27
CA SER A 139 -4.24 2.72 8.02
C SER A 139 -3.72 3.85 7.11
N ASP A 140 -2.88 4.75 7.62
CA ASP A 140 -2.34 5.91 6.90
C ASP A 140 -1.19 5.57 5.91
N ALA A 141 -1.22 4.36 5.35
CA ALA A 141 -0.12 3.77 4.60
C ALA A 141 -0.36 3.68 3.08
N GLY A 142 -1.37 4.37 2.52
CA GLY A 142 -1.75 4.11 1.13
C GLY A 142 -2.42 5.21 0.31
N GLN A 143 -2.64 6.42 0.84
CA GLN A 143 -3.15 7.53 0.00
C GLN A 143 -2.25 8.73 0.13
N SER A 144 -1.19 8.76 -0.68
CA SER A 144 -0.42 9.98 -0.86
C SER A 144 -1.37 11.02 -1.45
N ALA A 145 -1.86 11.94 -0.62
CA ALA A 145 -2.73 13.04 -1.01
C ALA A 145 -2.18 13.83 -2.22
N ALA A 146 -0.86 13.78 -2.41
CA ALA A 146 -0.15 14.27 -3.59
C ALA A 146 -0.70 13.72 -4.90
N ALA A 147 -1.06 12.43 -5.01
CA ALA A 147 -1.60 11.86 -6.24
C ALA A 147 -2.96 12.45 -6.60
N PHE A 148 -3.83 12.68 -5.62
CA PHE A 148 -5.13 13.34 -5.81
C PHE A 148 -4.97 14.83 -6.15
N VAL A 149 -4.01 15.52 -5.54
CA VAL A 149 -3.69 16.92 -5.84
C VAL A 149 -3.13 17.08 -7.25
N VAL A 150 -2.25 16.17 -7.69
CA VAL A 150 -1.69 16.16 -9.05
C VAL A 150 -2.77 15.83 -10.07
N ALA A 151 -3.57 14.79 -9.85
CA ALA A 151 -4.66 14.44 -10.75
C ALA A 151 -5.70 15.57 -10.86
N GLY A 152 -6.06 16.19 -9.73
CA GLY A 152 -6.99 17.31 -9.68
C GLY A 152 -6.47 18.56 -10.40
N SER A 153 -5.18 18.87 -10.25
CA SER A 153 -4.55 20.01 -10.94
C SER A 153 -4.43 19.79 -12.46
N CYS A 154 -4.14 18.56 -12.90
CA CYS A 154 -4.17 18.21 -14.33
C CYS A 154 -5.57 18.36 -14.94
N LEU A 155 -6.62 17.91 -14.24
CA LEU A 155 -8.01 18.05 -14.67
C LEU A 155 -8.43 19.52 -14.75
N ALA A 156 -8.07 20.33 -13.75
CA ALA A 156 -8.36 21.76 -13.75
C ALA A 156 -7.69 22.50 -14.92
N LEU A 157 -6.43 22.15 -15.24
CA LEU A 157 -5.70 22.69 -16.39
C LEU A 157 -6.38 22.32 -17.72
N LEU A 158 -6.83 21.07 -17.89
CA LEU A 158 -7.53 20.64 -19.10
C LEU A 158 -8.85 21.41 -19.29
N VAL A 159 -9.61 21.62 -18.22
CA VAL A 159 -10.85 22.41 -18.26
C VAL A 159 -10.56 23.87 -18.62
N LEU A 160 -9.51 24.47 -18.05
CA LEU A 160 -9.11 25.84 -18.36
C LEU A 160 -8.71 26.00 -19.83
N ILE A 161 -7.93 25.06 -20.37
CA ILE A 161 -7.54 25.04 -21.78
C ILE A 161 -8.77 24.90 -22.68
N LEU A 162 -9.72 24.02 -22.33
CA LEU A 162 -10.97 23.86 -23.08
C LEU A 162 -11.77 25.17 -23.11
N LEU A 163 -11.91 25.84 -21.97
CA LEU A 163 -12.60 27.13 -21.87
C LEU A 163 -11.91 28.22 -22.69
N LEU A 164 -10.58 28.27 -22.70
CA LEU A 164 -9.80 29.20 -23.53
C LEU A 164 -9.99 28.92 -25.03
N VAL A 165 -10.04 27.65 -25.44
CA VAL A 165 -10.31 27.26 -26.83
C VAL A 165 -11.75 27.64 -27.23
N LEU A 166 -12.72 27.42 -26.36
CA LEU A 166 -14.10 27.83 -26.60
C LEU A 166 -14.24 29.36 -26.66
N TYR A 167 -13.55 30.09 -25.79
CA TYR A 167 -13.54 31.55 -25.76
C TYR A 167 -12.90 32.14 -27.03
N THR A 168 -11.74 31.62 -27.45
CA THR A 168 -11.08 32.05 -28.70
C THR A 168 -11.92 31.71 -29.92
N ARG A 169 -12.58 30.54 -29.96
CA ARG A 169 -13.56 30.19 -31.01
C ARG A 169 -14.77 31.11 -31.02
N GLN A 170 -15.32 31.47 -29.87
CA GLN A 170 -16.43 32.43 -29.77
C GLN A 170 -16.01 33.83 -30.23
N ARG A 171 -14.84 34.30 -29.81
CA ARG A 171 -14.30 35.59 -30.23
C ARG A 171 -14.06 35.63 -31.74
N HIS A 172 -13.44 34.59 -32.29
CA HIS A 172 -13.22 34.49 -33.73
C HIS A 172 -14.53 34.36 -34.51
N ARG A 173 -15.60 33.80 -33.94
CA ARG A 173 -16.94 33.84 -34.57
C ARG A 173 -17.59 35.22 -34.52
N ARG A 174 -17.34 36.01 -33.47
CA ARG A 174 -17.84 37.39 -33.34
C ARG A 174 -17.11 38.38 -34.26
N GLU A 175 -15.80 38.20 -34.47
CA GLU A 175 -15.03 39.04 -35.41
C GLU A 175 -15.40 38.77 -36.89
N TYR A 176 -16.08 37.65 -37.17
CA TYR A 176 -16.60 37.28 -38.49
C TYR A 176 -18.13 37.39 -38.58
N GLU A 177 -18.76 38.34 -37.87
CA GLU A 177 -20.08 38.79 -38.32
C GLU A 177 -19.88 39.56 -39.65
N PRO A 178 -20.40 39.05 -40.78
CA PRO A 178 -20.29 39.77 -42.03
C PRO A 178 -21.06 41.09 -41.89
N LEU A 179 -20.45 42.20 -42.33
CA LEU A 179 -20.99 43.57 -42.37
C LEU A 179 -22.36 43.74 -43.09
N VAL A 180 -23.00 42.64 -43.49
CA VAL A 180 -24.31 42.58 -44.14
C VAL A 180 -25.47 42.85 -43.15
N SER A 181 -25.23 42.77 -41.83
CA SER A 181 -26.22 43.13 -40.81
C SER A 181 -26.20 44.62 -40.41
N ALA A 182 -25.25 45.41 -40.90
CA ALA A 182 -25.27 46.86 -40.71
C ALA A 182 -26.37 47.45 -41.60
N GLY A 183 -27.55 47.69 -41.01
CA GLY A 183 -28.68 48.31 -41.69
C GLY A 183 -28.33 49.73 -42.15
N TYR A 184 -27.88 49.87 -43.39
CA TYR A 184 -27.79 51.18 -44.04
C TYR A 184 -29.21 51.66 -44.35
N ALA A 185 -29.62 52.76 -43.71
CA ALA A 185 -30.85 53.46 -44.05
C ALA A 185 -30.75 53.96 -45.50
N ALA A 186 -31.45 53.30 -46.41
CA ALA A 186 -31.57 53.73 -47.80
C ALA A 186 -32.43 55.01 -47.86
N VAL A 187 -31.79 56.17 -47.80
CA VAL A 187 -32.44 57.44 -48.14
C VAL A 187 -32.68 57.45 -49.65
N LYS A 188 -33.93 57.23 -50.07
CA LYS A 188 -34.36 57.39 -51.46
C LYS A 188 -34.44 58.88 -51.79
N TYR A 189 -33.56 59.35 -52.66
CA TYR A 189 -33.72 60.59 -53.41
C TYR A 189 -34.22 60.25 -54.81
N THR A 190 -35.51 60.45 -55.07
CA THR A 190 -36.05 60.73 -56.42
C THR A 190 -37.41 61.43 -56.26
N GLU A 191 -37.55 62.51 -57.01
CA GLU A 191 -38.62 63.50 -57.09
C GLU A 191 -39.97 62.91 -57.56
N ASP A 192 -41.06 63.63 -57.33
CA ASP A 192 -41.92 64.09 -58.43
C ASP A 192 -42.86 65.23 -57.98
N ALA A 193 -43.12 66.11 -58.95
CA ALA A 193 -43.88 67.36 -58.90
C ALA A 193 -45.40 67.18 -58.85
#